data_AF-A0A7Y0E098-F1
#
_entry.id   AF-A0A7Y0E098-F1
#
_cell.length_a   1.000
_cell.length_b   1.000
_cell.length_c   1.000
_cell.angle_alpha   90.00
_cell.angle_beta   90.00
_cell.angle_gamma   90.00
#
_symmetry.space_group_name_H-M   'P 1'
#
loop_
_entity.id
_entity.type
_entity.pdbx_description
1 polymer ?
#
loop_
_entity_poly.entity_id
_entity_poly.type
_entity_poly.pdbx_seq_one_letter_code
_entity_poly.pdbx_strand_id
1 'polypeptide(L)'
;MTGKTAACRILPPVIGGAACLFALPAMAQESFLGEVADNALYEAETVVNFFPRNAHQAESKDIEDEAVEVWTHLNMSSDTFIGDYWSFGLGVDAVASSYRGEEAGVFSAPGTRAGQGRFLDISRLVLTYLGDAVEVHLGKDDIPFGLGEIYSPTDLYAKQNSANPQNAIDYGVWQARADYYIGSDRLSGFILPFEEKEPGPADHSRWVGGNGGAGTSEFSSVEIPGLPAGLSPEIRDDLRGASPTEWGYLVQYKGTATGLDYFVSGFNGPSPFPVLKRPDVIDKLTEYDKVYPRVTIASAGAAMTEGSWKFYAEGIGLWAINDTDEDIARALAGVKYRETTLANRLGFDEITPIVEYAKEWRFDQQSHPQYVVSSAKARPNPNNLILSVTVKVDSEWEVGGGYNESLTEHDSLTNAYIKYSPNDNLWMALSGTEYGGESDTLFGRYNRHDNVAFQVNYSF
;
A
#
# COMPACT_ATOMS: atom_id res chain seq x y z
N MET A 1 30.70 33.29 42.83
CA MET A 1 31.94 32.86 42.14
C MET A 1 31.73 31.41 41.77
N THR A 2 31.59 30.92 40.55
CA THR A 2 31.67 31.37 39.14
C THR A 2 30.85 30.30 38.40
N GLY A 3 29.68 30.59 37.83
CA GLY A 3 29.54 31.07 36.46
C GLY A 3 29.88 29.98 35.44
N LYS A 4 28.88 29.29 34.88
CA LYS A 4 28.89 28.77 33.50
C LYS A 4 27.48 28.40 33.03
N THR A 5 27.01 29.22 32.11
CA THR A 5 25.84 29.17 31.24
C THR A 5 25.76 27.83 30.49
N ALA A 6 24.63 27.12 30.60
CA ALA A 6 24.27 26.07 29.66
C ALA A 6 23.59 26.74 28.47
N ALA A 7 24.36 26.91 27.40
CA ALA A 7 23.91 27.49 26.16
C ALA A 7 22.97 26.52 25.42
N CYS A 8 21.77 27.01 25.14
CA CYS A 8 20.89 26.58 24.07
C CYS A 8 21.70 26.44 22.77
N ARG A 9 21.85 25.22 22.26
CA ARG A 9 22.43 24.91 20.94
C ARG A 9 21.99 23.52 20.50
N ILE A 10 20.85 23.40 19.80
CA ILE A 10 20.69 22.47 18.66
C ILE A 10 19.64 23.06 17.70
N LEU A 11 20.13 23.66 16.61
CA LEU A 11 19.52 23.95 15.30
C LEU A 11 20.67 24.56 14.46
N PRO A 12 20.87 24.28 13.16
CA PRO A 12 20.34 23.23 12.27
C PRO A 12 21.50 22.47 11.51
N PRO A 13 21.25 21.57 10.54
CA PRO A 13 20.72 21.94 9.23
C PRO A 13 19.55 21.03 8.78
N VAL A 14 18.33 21.54 8.92
CA VAL A 14 17.28 21.34 7.92
C VAL A 14 17.57 22.36 6.83
N ILE A 15 17.35 22.01 5.56
CA ILE A 15 17.86 22.67 4.33
C ILE A 15 19.26 22.16 3.94
N GLY A 16 19.29 20.98 3.34
CA GLY A 16 20.51 20.42 2.74
C GLY A 16 20.29 19.26 1.76
N GLY A 17 19.05 18.90 1.42
CA GLY A 17 18.73 17.78 0.52
C GLY A 17 18.58 18.15 -0.96
N ALA A 18 18.40 19.43 -1.30
CA ALA A 18 18.05 19.84 -2.68
C ALA A 18 19.25 20.22 -3.58
N ALA A 19 20.51 20.02 -3.15
CA ALA A 19 21.66 20.66 -3.80
C ALA A 19 22.58 19.74 -4.63
N CYS A 20 22.27 18.45 -4.81
CA CYS A 20 23.19 17.51 -5.50
C CYS A 20 22.67 16.83 -6.78
N LEU A 21 21.52 17.25 -7.34
CA LEU A 21 21.04 16.72 -8.63
C LEU A 21 21.16 17.69 -9.83
N PHE A 22 21.62 18.93 -9.61
CA PHE A 22 21.75 19.92 -10.69
C PHE A 22 23.20 20.11 -11.14
N ALA A 23 23.70 19.20 -11.98
CA ALA A 23 24.81 19.48 -12.88
C ALA A 23 24.91 18.42 -13.99
N LEU A 24 24.08 18.52 -15.03
CA LEU A 24 24.40 17.93 -16.33
C LEU A 24 24.67 19.08 -17.32
N PRO A 25 25.78 19.03 -18.08
CA PRO A 25 26.17 20.11 -18.97
C PRO A 25 25.23 20.13 -20.19
N ALA A 26 24.70 21.31 -20.48
CA ALA A 26 24.08 21.61 -21.76
C ALA A 26 25.10 21.39 -22.89
N MET A 27 24.78 20.49 -23.82
CA MET A 27 24.92 20.62 -25.29
C MET A 27 24.97 19.23 -25.95
N ALA A 28 23.90 18.90 -26.69
CA ALA A 28 23.90 18.20 -28.00
C ALA A 28 22.53 17.55 -28.20
N GLN A 29 21.90 17.79 -29.36
CA GLN A 29 20.80 17.03 -29.96
C GLN A 29 19.95 16.25 -28.95
N GLU A 30 18.82 16.83 -28.49
CA GLU A 30 17.99 16.32 -27.37
C GLU A 30 18.02 14.80 -27.33
N SER A 31 18.88 14.29 -26.45
CA SER A 31 18.98 12.86 -26.26
C SER A 31 17.67 12.42 -25.62
N PHE A 32 17.19 11.22 -25.93
CA PHE A 32 16.02 10.64 -25.26
C PHE A 32 16.05 10.80 -23.73
N LEU A 33 17.23 10.68 -23.10
CA LEU A 33 17.41 10.92 -21.66
C LEU A 33 17.22 12.37 -21.22
N GLY A 34 17.49 13.32 -22.12
CA GLY A 34 17.18 14.74 -21.92
C GLY A 34 15.67 14.97 -21.92
N GLU A 35 14.94 14.41 -22.90
CA GLU A 35 13.47 14.49 -22.94
C GLU A 35 12.81 13.88 -21.70
N VAL A 36 13.32 12.72 -21.24
CA VAL A 36 12.85 12.10 -19.98
C VAL A 36 13.06 13.03 -18.78
N ALA A 37 14.18 13.75 -18.72
CA ALA A 37 14.44 14.70 -17.64
C ALA A 37 13.60 15.97 -17.76
N ASP A 38 13.37 16.46 -18.98
CA ASP A 38 12.60 17.68 -19.24
C ASP A 38 11.09 17.48 -19.00
N ASN A 39 10.58 16.25 -19.21
CA ASN A 39 9.19 15.87 -18.92
C ASN A 39 8.96 15.41 -17.46
N ALA A 40 10.00 15.44 -16.63
CA ALA A 40 9.92 14.93 -15.27
C ALA A 40 9.11 15.86 -14.36
N LEU A 41 8.09 15.30 -13.70
CA LEU A 41 7.41 15.90 -12.56
C LEU A 41 8.08 15.42 -11.29
N TYR A 42 8.35 16.35 -10.38
CA TYR A 42 8.94 16.05 -9.10
C TYR A 42 7.95 16.40 -7.98
N GLU A 43 7.89 15.54 -6.98
CA GLU A 43 7.08 15.75 -5.79
C GLU A 43 7.93 15.44 -4.56
N ALA A 44 8.00 16.37 -3.62
CA ALA A 44 8.70 16.20 -2.37
C ALA A 44 7.71 16.26 -1.21
N GLU A 45 7.68 15.19 -0.43
CA GLU A 45 6.89 15.04 0.76
C GLU A 45 7.79 14.95 2.00
N THR A 46 7.40 15.62 3.07
CA THR A 46 8.04 15.49 4.38
C THR A 46 6.99 15.36 5.46
N VAL A 47 7.12 14.34 6.28
CA VAL A 47 6.23 14.05 7.41
C VAL A 47 7.03 14.10 8.70
N VAL A 48 6.51 14.82 9.69
CA VAL A 48 7.03 14.82 11.06
C VAL A 48 5.98 14.19 11.96
N ASN A 49 6.23 12.97 12.42
CA ASN A 49 5.35 12.29 13.37
C ASN A 49 5.77 12.58 14.80
N PHE A 50 4.80 12.83 15.67
CA PHE A 50 4.96 12.87 17.11
C PHE A 50 4.16 11.73 17.75
N PHE A 51 4.86 10.87 18.49
CA PHE A 51 4.29 9.72 19.18
C PHE A 51 4.33 9.98 20.70
N PRO A 52 3.17 10.07 21.38
CA PRO A 52 3.08 10.37 22.80
C PRO A 52 3.44 9.17 23.70
N ARG A 53 3.53 7.95 23.12
CA ARG A 53 3.83 6.71 23.83
C ARG A 53 4.96 5.97 23.12
N ASN A 54 5.78 5.27 23.90
CA ASN A 54 6.76 4.33 23.36
C ASN A 54 6.04 3.09 22.85
N ALA A 55 6.50 2.57 21.70
CA ALA A 55 5.88 1.42 21.04
C ALA A 55 5.94 0.13 21.89
N HIS A 56 7.00 -0.09 22.67
CA HIS A 56 7.21 -1.33 23.44
C HIS A 56 7.37 -1.11 24.96
N GLN A 57 7.11 -2.17 25.75
CA GLN A 57 7.42 -2.20 27.17
C GLN A 57 8.89 -2.59 27.37
N ALA A 58 9.70 -1.70 27.93
CA ALA A 58 11.03 -1.78 28.59
C ALA A 58 12.07 -2.89 28.30
N GLU A 59 11.73 -4.04 27.71
CA GLU A 59 12.60 -5.20 27.49
C GLU A 59 13.12 -5.33 26.04
N SER A 60 12.59 -4.58 25.08
CA SER A 60 13.06 -4.57 23.68
C SER A 60 14.18 -3.54 23.48
N LYS A 61 15.44 -3.95 23.67
CA LYS A 61 16.59 -3.02 23.71
C LYS A 61 17.00 -2.38 22.38
N ASP A 62 16.38 -2.75 21.27
CA ASP A 62 16.80 -2.33 19.94
C ASP A 62 15.63 -1.92 19.02
N ILE A 63 14.45 -1.62 19.58
CA ILE A 63 13.33 -1.07 18.79
C ILE A 63 13.40 0.46 18.79
N GLU A 64 13.16 1.05 17.64
CA GLU A 64 12.96 2.48 17.45
C GLU A 64 11.70 2.94 18.17
N ASP A 65 11.86 3.78 19.18
CA ASP A 65 10.76 4.25 20.00
C ASP A 65 10.84 5.75 20.29
N GLU A 66 11.66 6.49 19.53
CA GLU A 66 11.77 7.92 19.71
C GLU A 66 10.42 8.60 19.47
N ALA A 67 10.12 9.61 20.30
CA ALA A 67 8.85 10.32 20.25
C ALA A 67 8.66 11.16 18.98
N VAL A 68 9.72 11.37 18.19
CA VAL A 68 9.66 12.13 16.94
C VAL A 68 10.35 11.34 15.84
N GLU A 69 9.66 11.24 14.71
CA GLU A 69 10.17 10.68 13.46
C GLU A 69 10.06 11.78 12.39
N VAL A 70 11.09 11.90 11.56
CA VAL A 70 11.05 12.70 10.34
C VAL A 70 11.27 11.76 9.17
N TRP A 71 10.29 11.73 8.28
CA TRP A 71 10.32 10.94 7.05
C TRP A 71 10.21 11.88 5.85
N THR A 72 10.96 11.59 4.79
CA THR A 72 10.97 12.39 3.56
C THR A 72 10.98 11.48 2.36
N HIS A 73 10.13 11.80 1.39
CA HIS A 73 10.01 11.09 0.13
C HIS A 73 10.08 12.07 -1.03
N LEU A 74 10.91 11.75 -2.00
CA LEU A 74 11.02 12.46 -3.26
C LEU A 74 10.64 11.50 -4.37
N ASN A 75 9.57 11.81 -5.08
CA ASN A 75 9.15 11.11 -6.27
C ASN A 75 9.57 11.89 -7.51
N MET A 76 10.04 11.18 -8.53
CA MET A 76 10.16 11.67 -9.90
C MET A 76 9.32 10.75 -10.79
N SER A 77 8.42 11.34 -11.59
CA SER A 77 7.69 10.63 -12.63
C SER A 77 7.89 11.31 -13.98
N SER A 78 8.02 10.53 -15.05
CA SER A 78 8.18 11.04 -16.42
C SER A 78 7.55 10.10 -17.43
N ASP A 79 6.86 10.67 -18.40
CA ASP A 79 6.32 9.98 -19.56
C ASP A 79 6.84 10.66 -20.83
N THR A 80 7.46 9.90 -21.73
CA THR A 80 8.07 10.42 -22.95
C THR A 80 7.72 9.54 -24.14
N PHE A 81 7.40 10.15 -25.28
CA PHE A 81 7.09 9.44 -26.52
C PHE A 81 8.36 9.12 -27.30
N ILE A 82 8.42 7.92 -27.87
CA ILE A 82 9.51 7.46 -28.75
C ILE A 82 8.92 7.28 -30.15
N GLY A 83 8.90 8.37 -30.92
CA GLY A 83 8.16 8.41 -32.19
C GLY A 83 6.65 8.31 -31.98
N ASP A 84 5.92 7.82 -32.98
CA ASP A 84 4.45 7.91 -33.00
C ASP A 84 3.73 6.76 -32.27
N TYR A 85 4.44 5.66 -32.01
CA TYR A 85 3.82 4.39 -31.59
C TYR A 85 4.37 3.83 -30.27
N TRP A 86 5.27 4.54 -29.61
CA TRP A 86 5.86 4.07 -28.36
C TRP A 86 5.86 5.18 -27.33
N SER A 87 5.61 4.80 -26.08
CA SER A 87 5.87 5.66 -24.92
C SER A 87 6.72 4.92 -23.90
N PHE A 88 7.51 5.69 -23.16
CA PHE A 88 8.34 5.24 -22.08
C PHE A 88 7.95 5.99 -20.81
N GLY A 89 7.65 5.24 -19.75
CA GLY A 89 7.36 5.76 -18.42
C GLY A 89 8.46 5.39 -17.43
N LEU A 90 8.87 6.35 -16.61
CA LEU A 90 9.83 6.18 -15.53
C LEU A 90 9.28 6.81 -14.24
N GLY A 91 9.37 6.06 -13.15
CA GLY A 91 9.07 6.48 -11.78
C GLY A 91 10.24 6.11 -10.87
N VAL A 92 10.74 7.07 -10.10
CA VAL A 92 11.85 6.89 -9.17
C VAL A 92 11.48 7.50 -7.83
N ASP A 93 11.67 6.73 -6.76
CA ASP A 93 11.41 7.16 -5.39
C ASP A 93 12.71 7.20 -4.60
N ALA A 94 12.95 8.30 -3.90
CA ALA A 94 13.99 8.42 -2.92
C ALA A 94 13.38 8.67 -1.54
N VAL A 95 13.76 7.86 -0.56
CA VAL A 95 13.19 7.89 0.79
C VAL A 95 14.30 8.06 1.81
N ALA A 96 14.05 8.88 2.83
CA ALA A 96 14.93 9.03 3.97
C ALA A 96 14.12 9.17 5.26
N SER A 97 14.48 8.39 6.27
CA SER A 97 13.90 8.47 7.61
C SER A 97 14.95 8.82 8.67
N SER A 98 14.52 9.47 9.75
CA SER A 98 15.33 9.65 10.96
C SER A 98 15.51 8.34 11.74
N TYR A 99 14.60 7.39 11.53
CA TYR A 99 14.71 6.03 12.03
C TYR A 99 15.75 5.26 11.22
N ARG A 100 16.59 4.51 11.94
CA ARG A 100 17.75 3.81 11.43
C ARG A 100 17.39 2.41 10.95
N GLY A 101 17.23 2.28 9.64
CA GLY A 101 17.16 0.97 8.99
C GLY A 101 15.76 0.59 8.54
N GLU A 102 14.83 1.54 8.50
CA GLU A 102 13.60 1.42 7.71
C GLU A 102 13.93 1.13 6.24
N GLU A 103 14.92 1.84 5.70
CA GLU A 103 15.45 1.60 4.36
C GLU A 103 16.91 1.11 4.36
N ALA A 104 17.23 0.26 3.39
CA ALA A 104 18.60 -0.17 3.12
C ALA A 104 18.83 -0.45 1.64
N GLY A 105 19.95 0.07 1.12
CA GLY A 105 20.38 -0.18 -0.25
C GLY A 105 19.67 0.67 -1.30
N VAL A 106 19.95 0.34 -2.56
CA VAL A 106 19.55 1.09 -3.75
C VAL A 106 19.08 0.08 -4.79
N PHE A 107 17.91 0.31 -5.37
CA PHE A 107 17.26 -0.48 -6.41
C PHE A 107 16.93 -1.91 -5.99
N SER A 108 15.68 -2.29 -6.20
CA SER A 108 15.26 -3.69 -6.15
C SER A 108 15.22 -4.24 -7.57
N ALA A 109 16.09 -5.20 -7.86
CA ALA A 109 16.09 -5.88 -9.15
C ALA A 109 14.81 -6.74 -9.29
N PRO A 110 14.35 -7.06 -10.52
CA PRO A 110 13.19 -7.92 -10.71
C PRO A 110 13.28 -9.22 -9.92
N GLY A 111 12.24 -9.53 -9.14
CA GLY A 111 12.20 -10.73 -8.31
C GLY A 111 13.09 -10.66 -7.06
N THR A 112 13.51 -9.46 -6.66
CA THR A 112 14.21 -9.24 -5.39
C THR A 112 13.28 -9.62 -4.23
N ARG A 113 13.83 -10.42 -3.31
CA ARG A 113 13.12 -11.01 -2.18
C ARG A 113 13.45 -10.31 -0.85
N ALA A 114 14.21 -9.22 -0.92
CA ALA A 114 14.53 -8.43 0.26
C ALA A 114 13.27 -7.66 0.68
N GLY A 115 12.73 -7.97 1.86
CA GLY A 115 11.51 -7.34 2.38
C GLY A 115 11.73 -6.01 3.08
N GLN A 116 12.87 -5.35 2.86
CA GLN A 116 13.23 -4.08 3.49
C GLN A 116 13.13 -2.96 2.45
N GLY A 117 12.66 -1.79 2.87
CA GLY A 117 12.57 -0.61 2.00
C GLY A 117 13.93 -0.20 1.41
N ARG A 118 13.92 0.57 0.32
CA ARG A 118 15.13 1.10 -0.31
C ARG A 118 15.19 2.61 -0.16
N PHE A 119 16.40 3.16 -0.03
CA PHE A 119 16.60 4.62 -0.04
C PHE A 119 16.34 5.23 -1.41
N LEU A 120 16.51 4.42 -2.46
CA LEU A 120 16.25 4.80 -3.84
C LEU A 120 15.72 3.56 -4.56
N ASP A 121 14.56 3.64 -5.20
CA ASP A 121 14.02 2.55 -5.99
C ASP A 121 13.30 3.05 -7.24
N ILE A 122 13.03 2.13 -8.16
CA ILE A 122 12.22 2.37 -9.36
C ILE A 122 10.81 1.87 -9.07
N SER A 123 9.85 2.76 -8.87
CA SER A 123 8.42 2.40 -8.75
C SER A 123 7.83 2.02 -10.10
N ARG A 124 8.24 2.71 -11.17
CA ARG A 124 7.71 2.54 -12.52
C ARG A 124 8.82 2.51 -13.56
N LEU A 125 8.76 1.55 -14.46
CA LEU A 125 9.64 1.48 -15.63
C LEU A 125 8.91 0.70 -16.71
N VAL A 126 8.27 1.40 -17.64
CA VAL A 126 7.36 0.79 -18.60
C VAL A 126 7.68 1.26 -20.01
N LEU A 127 7.66 0.31 -20.95
CA LEU A 127 7.64 0.58 -22.37
C LEU A 127 6.27 0.17 -22.91
N THR A 128 5.58 1.10 -23.54
CA THR A 128 4.24 0.88 -24.08
C THR A 128 4.25 1.06 -25.60
N TYR A 129 3.74 0.07 -26.32
CA TYR A 129 3.38 0.20 -27.73
C TYR A 129 1.94 0.69 -27.85
N LEU A 130 1.73 1.74 -28.63
CA LEU A 130 0.46 2.43 -28.84
C LEU A 130 -0.09 2.13 -30.24
N GLY A 131 -0.70 0.95 -30.41
CA GLY A 131 -1.36 0.59 -31.66
C GLY A 131 -2.81 1.06 -31.72
N ASP A 132 -3.39 1.12 -32.91
CA ASP A 132 -4.75 1.63 -33.12
C ASP A 132 -5.85 0.84 -32.38
N ALA A 133 -5.67 -0.46 -32.21
CA ALA A 133 -6.66 -1.35 -31.57
C ALA A 133 -6.11 -2.10 -30.36
N VAL A 134 -4.77 -2.14 -30.22
CA VAL A 134 -4.08 -2.88 -29.16
C VAL A 134 -2.97 -2.01 -28.61
N GLU A 135 -2.93 -1.90 -27.29
CA GLU A 135 -1.78 -1.38 -26.54
C GLU A 135 -1.05 -2.53 -25.85
N VAL A 136 0.28 -2.49 -25.85
CA VAL A 136 1.10 -3.52 -25.19
C VAL A 136 2.07 -2.83 -24.24
N HIS A 137 2.02 -3.20 -22.96
CA HIS A 137 2.88 -2.69 -21.92
C HIS A 137 3.84 -3.78 -21.46
N LEU A 138 5.11 -3.42 -21.34
CA LEU A 138 6.16 -4.30 -20.81
C LEU A 138 6.96 -3.54 -19.78
N GLY A 139 7.05 -4.06 -18.56
CA GLY A 139 7.86 -3.48 -17.51
C GLY A 139 7.19 -3.50 -16.16
N LYS A 140 7.50 -2.52 -15.32
CA LYS A 140 6.98 -2.36 -13.97
C LYS A 140 6.03 -1.18 -13.94
N ASP A 141 4.79 -1.43 -13.54
CA ASP A 141 3.74 -0.41 -13.47
C ASP A 141 2.62 -0.90 -12.56
N ASP A 142 1.69 -0.02 -12.20
CA ASP A 142 0.55 -0.38 -11.37
C ASP A 142 -0.50 -1.20 -12.14
N ILE A 143 -1.31 -1.96 -11.42
CA ILE A 143 -2.48 -2.67 -11.96
C ILE A 143 -3.73 -2.11 -11.29
N PRO A 144 -4.29 -0.99 -11.79
CA PRO A 144 -5.41 -0.33 -11.14
C PRO A 144 -6.65 -1.23 -11.18
N PHE A 145 -7.14 -1.61 -10.01
CA PHE A 145 -8.22 -2.57 -9.85
C PHE A 145 -9.21 -2.11 -8.77
N GLY A 146 -10.50 -2.40 -8.99
CA GLY A 146 -11.56 -2.06 -8.04
C GLY A 146 -12.29 -0.75 -8.30
N LEU A 147 -13.34 -0.54 -7.51
CA LEU A 147 -14.31 0.54 -7.57
C LEU A 147 -14.60 1.17 -6.21
N GLY A 148 -14.06 0.59 -5.13
CA GLY A 148 -14.10 1.16 -3.78
C GLY A 148 -13.53 2.58 -3.74
N GLU A 149 -14.02 3.41 -2.82
CA GLU A 149 -13.55 4.78 -2.64
C GLU A 149 -12.52 4.90 -1.50
N ILE A 150 -12.64 4.07 -0.46
CA ILE A 150 -11.68 4.01 0.66
C ILE A 150 -10.93 2.69 0.65
N TYR A 151 -11.64 1.57 0.47
CA TYR A 151 -11.06 0.23 0.42
C TYR A 151 -11.68 -0.59 -0.73
N SER A 152 -10.84 -1.38 -1.38
CA SER A 152 -11.22 -2.26 -2.48
C SER A 152 -10.75 -3.69 -2.17
N PRO A 153 -11.64 -4.64 -1.81
CA PRO A 153 -11.25 -6.04 -1.65
C PRO A 153 -10.76 -6.69 -2.97
N THR A 154 -11.01 -6.06 -4.12
CA THR A 154 -10.59 -6.58 -5.43
C THR A 154 -9.24 -6.06 -5.88
N ASP A 155 -8.71 -5.04 -5.21
CA ASP A 155 -7.35 -4.54 -5.45
C ASP A 155 -6.30 -5.40 -4.73
N LEU A 156 -6.03 -6.56 -5.34
CA LEU A 156 -5.14 -7.59 -4.79
C LEU A 156 -3.74 -7.56 -5.42
N TYR A 157 -3.53 -6.69 -6.41
CA TYR A 157 -2.34 -6.69 -7.26
C TYR A 157 -1.50 -5.43 -7.10
N ALA A 158 -2.07 -4.36 -6.56
CA ALA A 158 -1.29 -3.23 -6.08
C ALA A 158 -0.26 -3.70 -5.05
N LYS A 159 0.97 -3.22 -5.18
CA LYS A 159 2.04 -3.45 -4.21
C LYS A 159 2.41 -2.12 -3.61
N GLN A 160 2.81 -2.14 -2.35
CA GLN A 160 3.21 -0.94 -1.63
C GLN A 160 4.46 -1.23 -0.82
N ASN A 161 5.35 -0.24 -0.74
CA ASN A 161 6.35 -0.20 0.30
C ASN A 161 5.68 0.29 1.58
N SER A 162 5.46 -0.63 2.51
CA SER A 162 4.82 -0.41 3.81
C SER A 162 5.83 -0.40 4.96
N ALA A 163 7.12 -0.14 4.67
CA ALA A 163 8.15 0.01 5.71
C ALA A 163 7.74 1.01 6.80
N ASN A 164 7.10 2.11 6.38
CA ASN A 164 6.27 2.94 7.24
C ASN A 164 4.81 2.84 6.76
N PRO A 165 3.93 2.10 7.45
CA PRO A 165 2.55 1.85 6.99
C PRO A 165 1.65 3.09 7.07
N GLN A 166 2.07 4.17 7.73
CA GLN A 166 1.33 5.45 7.69
C GLN A 166 1.63 6.27 6.44
N ASN A 167 2.78 6.03 5.82
CA ASN A 167 3.25 6.72 4.62
C ASN A 167 3.68 5.66 3.59
N ALA A 168 2.76 4.75 3.28
CA ALA A 168 3.03 3.70 2.30
C ALA A 168 3.22 4.30 0.91
N ILE A 169 4.23 3.82 0.18
CA ILE A 169 4.52 4.28 -1.18
C ILE A 169 4.07 3.21 -2.17
N ASP A 170 3.26 3.59 -3.15
CA ASP A 170 2.85 2.69 -4.22
C ASP A 170 4.06 2.17 -5.00
N TYR A 171 4.00 0.89 -5.34
CA TYR A 171 5.09 0.16 -5.94
C TYR A 171 4.52 -0.67 -7.09
N GLY A 172 4.97 -0.39 -8.31
CA GLY A 172 4.49 -1.13 -9.48
C GLY A 172 4.85 -2.60 -9.40
N VAL A 173 4.21 -3.41 -10.25
CA VAL A 173 4.52 -4.82 -10.42
C VAL A 173 5.10 -5.08 -11.80
N TRP A 174 6.09 -5.97 -11.88
CA TRP A 174 6.57 -6.44 -13.18
C TRP A 174 5.47 -7.22 -13.89
N GLN A 175 5.14 -6.75 -15.09
CA GLN A 175 4.04 -7.26 -15.89
C GLN A 175 4.33 -7.16 -17.38
N ALA A 176 3.70 -8.08 -18.12
CA ALA A 176 3.40 -7.88 -19.53
C ALA A 176 1.89 -7.79 -19.67
N ARG A 177 1.40 -6.71 -20.28
CA ARG A 177 -0.03 -6.43 -20.43
C ARG A 177 -0.35 -6.15 -21.88
N ALA A 178 -1.50 -6.64 -22.34
CA ALA A 178 -2.09 -6.26 -23.61
C ALA A 178 -3.52 -5.80 -23.39
N ASP A 179 -3.85 -4.63 -23.92
CA ASP A 179 -5.19 -4.05 -23.89
C ASP A 179 -5.79 -4.04 -25.28
N TYR A 180 -7.02 -4.55 -25.40
CA TYR A 180 -7.80 -4.52 -26.61
C TYR A 180 -9.07 -3.70 -26.39
N TYR A 181 -9.26 -2.67 -27.22
CA TYR A 181 -10.38 -1.73 -27.08
C TYR A 181 -11.59 -2.19 -27.92
N ILE A 182 -12.74 -2.31 -27.28
CA ILE A 182 -14.01 -2.74 -27.89
C ILE A 182 -15.04 -1.62 -27.72
N GLY A 183 -15.02 -0.64 -28.63
CA GLY A 183 -15.84 0.56 -28.47
C GLY A 183 -15.36 1.39 -27.27
N SER A 184 -16.22 1.57 -26.27
CA SER A 184 -15.87 2.22 -24.99
C SER A 184 -15.23 1.28 -23.97
N ASP A 185 -15.28 -0.03 -24.22
CA ASP A 185 -14.89 -1.05 -23.25
C ASP A 185 -13.46 -1.53 -23.52
N ARG A 186 -12.83 -2.15 -22.53
CA ARG A 186 -11.44 -2.63 -22.59
C ARG A 186 -11.32 -4.05 -22.07
N LEU A 187 -10.70 -4.92 -22.86
CA LEU A 187 -10.26 -6.24 -22.45
C LEU A 187 -8.74 -6.22 -22.25
N SER A 188 -8.29 -6.53 -21.04
CA SER A 188 -6.88 -6.52 -20.64
C SER A 188 -6.43 -7.92 -20.27
N GLY A 189 -5.30 -8.38 -20.81
CA GLY A 189 -4.63 -9.62 -20.43
C GLY A 189 -3.27 -9.32 -19.82
N PHE A 190 -2.95 -9.94 -18.68
CA PHE A 190 -1.73 -9.69 -17.92
C PHE A 190 -0.97 -11.00 -17.66
N ILE A 191 0.35 -10.90 -17.68
CA ILE A 191 1.28 -11.94 -17.23
C ILE A 191 2.15 -11.32 -16.14
N LEU A 192 2.19 -11.97 -14.97
CA LEU A 192 2.92 -11.54 -13.78
C LEU A 192 4.05 -12.56 -13.49
N PRO A 193 5.25 -12.34 -14.04
CA PRO A 193 6.32 -13.34 -14.04
C PRO A 193 7.10 -13.46 -12.73
N PHE A 194 7.10 -12.42 -11.90
CA PHE A 194 7.92 -12.37 -10.68
C PHE A 194 7.04 -12.25 -9.44
N GLU A 195 7.51 -12.84 -8.35
CA GLU A 195 7.07 -12.48 -7.00
C GLU A 195 8.10 -11.54 -6.40
N GLU A 196 7.64 -10.37 -5.99
CA GLU A 196 8.44 -9.44 -5.23
C GLU A 196 7.85 -9.36 -3.83
N LYS A 197 8.73 -9.42 -2.84
CA LYS A 197 8.30 -9.19 -1.46
C LYS A 197 7.98 -7.71 -1.32
N GLU A 198 6.78 -7.40 -0.88
CA GLU A 198 6.45 -6.04 -0.47
C GLU A 198 7.40 -5.62 0.65
N PRO A 199 8.12 -4.50 0.50
CA PRO A 199 8.89 -3.97 1.60
C PRO A 199 7.96 -3.69 2.78
N GLY A 200 8.28 -4.26 3.94
CA GLY A 200 7.54 -4.06 5.18
C GLY A 200 8.45 -3.49 6.27
N PRO A 201 7.92 -3.27 7.47
CA PRO A 201 8.69 -2.76 8.60
C PRO A 201 9.93 -3.61 8.87
N ALA A 202 11.08 -2.96 9.02
CA ALA A 202 12.31 -3.61 9.44
C ALA A 202 12.17 -4.14 10.88
N ASP A 203 12.94 -5.16 11.26
CA ASP A 203 12.77 -5.87 12.55
C ASP A 203 12.92 -5.00 13.80
N HIS A 204 13.62 -3.86 13.69
CA HIS A 204 13.82 -2.87 14.75
C HIS A 204 12.85 -1.69 14.64
N SER A 205 12.00 -1.65 13.61
CA SER A 205 11.01 -0.59 13.43
C SER A 205 9.93 -0.69 14.51
N ARG A 206 9.42 0.47 14.94
CA ARG A 206 8.21 0.53 15.78
C ARG A 206 7.04 -0.23 15.16
N TRP A 207 6.95 -0.23 13.83
CA TRP A 207 5.83 -0.78 13.07
C TRP A 207 5.79 -2.33 13.05
N VAL A 208 6.73 -3.01 13.70
CA VAL A 208 6.71 -4.47 13.86
C VAL A 208 5.60 -4.93 14.82
N GLY A 209 5.02 -4.03 15.61
CA GLY A 209 3.91 -4.33 16.53
C GLY A 209 4.36 -5.03 17.81
N GLY A 210 3.55 -4.92 18.87
CA GLY A 210 3.96 -5.21 20.26
C GLY A 210 4.48 -6.63 20.57
N ASN A 211 4.24 -7.62 19.69
CA ASN A 211 4.58 -9.03 19.92
C ASN A 211 5.82 -9.54 19.15
N GLY A 212 6.66 -8.64 18.62
CA GLY A 212 8.09 -8.87 18.40
C GLY A 212 8.47 -10.18 17.70
N GLY A 213 8.45 -10.17 16.38
CA GLY A 213 9.13 -11.17 15.56
C GLY A 213 9.66 -10.48 14.31
N ALA A 214 10.97 -10.57 14.11
CA ALA A 214 11.62 -10.19 12.87
C ALA A 214 10.90 -10.88 11.68
N GLY A 215 10.35 -10.09 10.77
CA GLY A 215 9.60 -10.59 9.62
C GLY A 215 8.14 -11.00 9.92
N THR A 216 7.22 -10.16 9.44
CA THR A 216 5.81 -10.44 9.13
C THR A 216 4.84 -10.42 10.33
N SER A 217 4.32 -9.22 10.60
CA SER A 217 3.32 -8.95 11.66
C SER A 217 2.01 -9.72 11.44
N GLU A 218 1.76 -10.26 10.26
CA GLU A 218 0.55 -10.99 9.89
C GLU A 218 0.34 -12.29 10.70
N PHE A 219 1.42 -12.89 11.22
CA PHE A 219 1.38 -14.15 11.98
C PHE A 219 1.92 -14.06 13.41
N SER A 220 2.32 -12.87 13.87
CA SER A 220 3.01 -12.69 15.16
C SER A 220 2.17 -13.03 16.40
N SER A 221 0.85 -13.11 16.26
CA SER A 221 -0.10 -13.47 17.34
C SER A 221 -0.79 -14.82 17.13
N VAL A 222 -0.41 -15.60 16.12
CA VAL A 222 -1.12 -16.85 15.79
C VAL A 222 -0.60 -18.01 16.62
N GLU A 223 -1.52 -18.71 17.31
CA GLU A 223 -1.22 -20.00 17.92
C GLU A 223 -0.94 -21.04 16.83
N ILE A 224 0.31 -21.50 16.72
CA ILE A 224 0.69 -22.50 15.72
C ILE A 224 0.43 -23.92 16.27
N PRO A 225 -0.41 -24.73 15.61
CA PRO A 225 -0.71 -26.08 16.06
C PRO A 225 0.53 -26.97 16.22
N GLY A 226 0.76 -27.42 17.45
CA GLY A 226 1.88 -28.29 17.80
C GLY A 226 3.14 -27.57 18.29
N LEU A 227 3.13 -26.23 18.35
CA LEU A 227 4.19 -25.45 19.00
C LEU A 227 3.86 -25.27 20.50
N PRO A 228 4.71 -25.74 21.44
CA PRO A 228 4.50 -25.52 22.86
C PRO A 228 4.40 -24.03 23.24
N ALA A 229 3.51 -23.72 24.17
CA ALA A 229 3.37 -22.37 24.71
C ALA A 229 4.71 -21.85 25.26
N GLY A 230 5.06 -20.61 24.89
CA GLY A 230 6.32 -19.96 25.28
C GLY A 230 7.49 -20.15 24.31
N LEU A 231 7.29 -20.84 23.19
CA LEU A 231 8.23 -20.85 22.06
C LEU A 231 7.72 -19.93 20.94
N SER A 232 8.62 -19.10 20.40
CA SER A 232 8.32 -18.26 19.24
C SER A 232 8.68 -18.98 17.93
N PRO A 233 7.83 -18.90 16.89
CA PRO A 233 8.16 -19.44 15.59
C PRO A 233 9.28 -18.64 14.91
N GLU A 234 10.10 -19.34 14.15
CA GLU A 234 11.06 -18.78 13.18
C GLU A 234 10.41 -18.91 11.79
N ILE A 235 9.93 -17.80 11.24
CA ILE A 235 9.26 -17.76 9.94
C ILE A 235 10.29 -17.39 8.86
N ARG A 236 10.33 -18.18 7.78
CA ARG A 236 11.18 -17.94 6.62
C ARG A 236 10.31 -17.67 5.40
N ASP A 237 10.64 -16.65 4.61
CA ASP A 237 9.96 -16.43 3.34
C ASP A 237 10.38 -17.48 2.31
N ASP A 238 9.42 -18.26 1.80
CA ASP A 238 9.60 -19.16 0.67
C ASP A 238 8.78 -18.64 -0.52
N LEU A 239 9.41 -17.72 -1.26
CA LEU A 239 8.82 -17.09 -2.44
C LEU A 239 9.04 -17.95 -3.69
N ARG A 240 8.05 -17.94 -4.59
CA ARG A 240 8.07 -18.77 -5.80
C ARG A 240 9.20 -18.38 -6.76
N GLY A 241 9.60 -19.32 -7.61
CA GLY A 241 10.55 -19.06 -8.68
C GLY A 241 9.97 -18.19 -9.81
N ALA A 242 10.80 -17.86 -10.79
CA ALA A 242 10.38 -17.10 -11.97
C ALA A 242 9.94 -17.99 -13.16
N SER A 243 9.59 -19.25 -12.91
CA SER A 243 9.24 -20.19 -13.98
C SER A 243 7.82 -19.93 -14.52
N PRO A 244 7.54 -20.17 -15.83
CA PRO A 244 6.20 -19.96 -16.39
C PRO A 244 5.06 -20.74 -15.71
N THR A 245 5.40 -21.85 -15.06
CA THR A 245 4.48 -22.66 -14.24
C THR A 245 4.17 -22.04 -12.90
N GLU A 246 4.88 -20.99 -12.48
CA GLU A 246 4.66 -20.25 -11.25
C GLU A 246 4.09 -18.86 -11.49
N TRP A 247 4.07 -18.37 -12.74
CA TRP A 247 3.53 -17.06 -13.11
C TRP A 247 2.05 -16.88 -12.74
N GLY A 248 1.66 -15.61 -12.55
CA GLY A 248 0.26 -15.20 -12.45
C GLY A 248 -0.28 -14.77 -13.81
N TYR A 249 -1.55 -15.11 -14.08
CA TYR A 249 -2.26 -14.75 -15.29
C TYR A 249 -3.57 -14.10 -14.90
N LEU A 250 -3.80 -12.85 -15.33
CA LEU A 250 -5.03 -12.11 -15.08
C LEU A 250 -5.67 -11.73 -16.42
N VAL A 251 -6.99 -11.89 -16.52
CA VAL A 251 -7.80 -11.32 -17.60
C VAL A 251 -8.86 -10.43 -16.95
N GLN A 252 -8.97 -9.20 -17.44
CA GLN A 252 -9.91 -8.21 -16.94
C GLN A 252 -10.71 -7.62 -18.10
N TYR A 253 -12.01 -7.49 -17.90
CA TYR A 253 -12.89 -6.69 -18.74
C TYR A 253 -13.38 -5.49 -17.94
N LYS A 254 -13.20 -4.27 -18.46
CA LYS A 254 -13.79 -3.04 -17.94
C LYS A 254 -14.71 -2.45 -18.99
N GLY A 255 -15.90 -2.02 -18.57
CA GLY A 255 -16.84 -1.37 -19.47
C GLY A 255 -17.57 -0.23 -18.79
N THR A 256 -18.08 0.68 -19.63
CA THR A 256 -18.88 1.82 -19.20
C THR A 256 -20.15 1.88 -20.04
N ALA A 257 -21.29 1.82 -19.36
CA ALA A 257 -22.60 2.10 -19.92
C ALA A 257 -23.13 3.41 -19.32
N THR A 258 -24.27 3.93 -19.81
CA THR A 258 -24.80 5.22 -19.36
C THR A 258 -25.03 5.26 -17.85
N GLY A 259 -24.15 5.95 -17.12
CA GLY A 259 -24.19 6.10 -15.67
C GLY A 259 -23.70 4.89 -14.87
N LEU A 260 -23.15 3.86 -15.52
CA LEU A 260 -22.70 2.61 -14.90
C LEU A 260 -21.30 2.22 -15.38
N ASP A 261 -20.35 2.17 -14.47
CA ASP A 261 -19.03 1.58 -14.69
C ASP A 261 -19.01 0.17 -14.09
N TYR A 262 -18.41 -0.79 -14.78
CA TYR A 262 -18.36 -2.18 -14.30
C TYR A 262 -17.10 -2.90 -14.74
N PHE A 263 -16.76 -3.95 -14.00
CA PHE A 263 -15.66 -4.84 -14.37
C PHE A 263 -15.97 -6.29 -14.02
N VAL A 264 -15.29 -7.20 -14.71
CA VAL A 264 -15.17 -8.62 -14.36
C VAL A 264 -13.74 -9.05 -14.59
N SER A 265 -13.20 -9.92 -13.74
CA SER A 265 -11.89 -10.54 -14.00
C SER A 265 -11.79 -11.99 -13.54
N GLY A 266 -10.78 -12.66 -14.07
CA GLY A 266 -10.31 -13.96 -13.60
C GLY A 266 -8.80 -13.96 -13.48
N PHE A 267 -8.29 -14.53 -12.41
CA PHE A 267 -6.87 -14.69 -12.14
C PHE A 267 -6.53 -16.13 -11.77
N ASN A 268 -5.40 -16.62 -12.25
CA ASN A 268 -4.81 -17.87 -11.81
C ASN A 268 -3.31 -17.64 -11.56
N GLY A 269 -2.86 -17.95 -10.36
CA GLY A 269 -1.50 -17.66 -9.92
C GLY A 269 -1.39 -17.80 -8.41
N PRO A 270 -0.34 -17.26 -7.78
CA PRO A 270 -0.22 -17.25 -6.33
C PRO A 270 -1.26 -16.36 -5.68
N SER A 271 -1.63 -16.76 -4.48
CA SER A 271 -2.47 -16.02 -3.59
C SER A 271 -1.83 -14.66 -3.29
N PRO A 272 -2.63 -13.59 -3.15
CA PRO A 272 -2.17 -12.35 -2.53
C PRO A 272 -1.95 -12.51 -1.02
N PHE A 273 -2.48 -13.58 -0.42
CA PHE A 273 -2.41 -13.82 1.02
C PHE A 273 -1.50 -15.01 1.35
N PRO A 274 -0.55 -14.84 2.30
CA PRO A 274 0.37 -15.88 2.70
C PRO A 274 -0.27 -16.90 3.64
N VAL A 275 0.32 -18.09 3.72
CA VAL A 275 0.03 -19.15 4.70
C VAL A 275 1.33 -19.67 5.31
N LEU A 276 1.25 -20.39 6.43
CA LEU A 276 2.42 -21.06 7.00
C LEU A 276 2.43 -22.55 6.67
N LYS A 277 3.52 -23.00 6.07
CA LYS A 277 3.82 -24.39 5.74
C LYS A 277 4.93 -24.90 6.67
N ARG A 278 4.87 -26.19 7.04
CA ARG A 278 6.02 -26.87 7.68
C ARG A 278 7.11 -27.13 6.65
N PRO A 279 8.38 -26.88 6.96
CA PRO A 279 9.47 -27.15 6.04
C PRO A 279 9.55 -28.64 5.72
N ASP A 280 9.97 -28.97 4.50
CA ASP A 280 10.08 -30.36 4.04
C ASP A 280 11.17 -31.13 4.80
N VAL A 281 12.16 -30.43 5.35
CA VAL A 281 13.17 -30.94 6.29
C VAL A 281 13.05 -30.18 7.60
N ILE A 282 12.69 -30.90 8.67
CA ILE A 282 12.54 -30.30 10.00
C ILE A 282 13.92 -30.31 10.69
N ASP A 283 14.64 -29.19 10.58
CA ASP A 283 15.89 -28.97 11.32
C ASP A 283 15.63 -28.46 12.75
N LYS A 284 14.56 -27.68 12.93
CA LYS A 284 14.07 -27.22 14.25
C LYS A 284 12.55 -27.29 14.32
N LEU A 285 12.01 -27.55 15.52
CA LEU A 285 10.56 -27.57 15.78
C LEU A 285 9.87 -26.21 15.62
N THR A 286 10.64 -25.13 15.59
CA THR A 286 10.15 -23.74 15.53
C THR A 286 10.12 -23.17 14.12
N GLU A 287 10.65 -23.88 13.12
CA GLU A 287 10.80 -23.34 11.76
C GLU A 287 9.54 -23.56 10.90
N TYR A 288 9.12 -22.50 10.21
CA TYR A 288 7.97 -22.50 9.30
C TYR A 288 8.28 -21.66 8.05
N ASP A 289 7.75 -22.10 6.90
CA ASP A 289 7.87 -21.38 5.64
C ASP A 289 6.60 -20.58 5.37
N LYS A 290 6.74 -19.26 5.19
CA LYS A 290 5.70 -18.36 4.68
C LYS A 290 5.66 -18.51 3.16
N VAL A 291 4.55 -19.04 2.66
CA VAL A 291 4.35 -19.32 1.23
C VAL A 291 3.05 -18.67 0.73
N TYR A 292 3.02 -18.34 -0.56
CA TYR A 292 1.82 -17.84 -1.24
C TYR A 292 1.26 -18.96 -2.14
N PRO A 293 0.24 -19.71 -1.68
CA PRO A 293 -0.24 -20.90 -2.37
C PRO A 293 -0.89 -20.52 -3.70
N ARG A 294 -0.99 -21.45 -4.65
CA ARG A 294 -1.72 -21.18 -5.89
C ARG A 294 -3.23 -21.11 -5.64
N VAL A 295 -3.86 -20.12 -6.28
CA VAL A 295 -5.29 -19.86 -6.20
C VAL A 295 -5.87 -19.60 -7.59
N THR A 296 -7.18 -19.76 -7.69
CA THR A 296 -7.98 -19.15 -8.75
C THR A 296 -8.85 -18.07 -8.12
N ILE A 297 -8.92 -16.90 -8.73
CA ILE A 297 -9.73 -15.78 -8.26
C ILE A 297 -10.68 -15.37 -9.39
N ALA A 298 -11.94 -15.13 -9.05
CA ALA A 298 -12.88 -14.45 -9.91
C ALA A 298 -13.38 -13.21 -9.20
N SER A 299 -13.50 -12.09 -9.91
CA SER A 299 -13.98 -10.84 -9.33
C SER A 299 -14.92 -10.09 -10.25
N ALA A 300 -15.80 -9.29 -9.67
CA ALA A 300 -16.67 -8.39 -10.41
C ALA A 300 -17.07 -7.21 -9.54
N GLY A 301 -17.40 -6.09 -10.18
CA GLY A 301 -17.92 -4.92 -9.50
C GLY A 301 -18.66 -3.99 -10.44
N ALA A 302 -19.46 -3.10 -9.85
CA ALA A 302 -20.19 -2.07 -10.56
C ALA A 302 -20.32 -0.79 -9.70
N ALA A 303 -20.30 0.36 -10.36
CA ALA A 303 -20.49 1.68 -9.77
C ALA A 303 -21.48 2.49 -10.59
N MET A 304 -22.47 3.09 -9.94
CA MET A 304 -23.50 3.91 -10.55
C MET A 304 -23.47 5.31 -9.95
N THR A 305 -23.50 6.33 -10.79
CA THR A 305 -23.58 7.74 -10.35
C THR A 305 -24.91 8.35 -10.80
N GLU A 306 -25.68 8.85 -9.84
CA GLU A 306 -26.95 9.54 -10.07
C GLU A 306 -26.98 10.86 -9.29
N GLY A 307 -26.84 11.97 -10.01
CA GLY A 307 -26.79 13.30 -9.41
C GLY A 307 -25.58 13.45 -8.47
N SER A 308 -25.84 13.70 -7.19
CA SER A 308 -24.81 13.82 -6.15
C SER A 308 -24.45 12.49 -5.48
N TRP A 309 -25.10 11.39 -5.85
CA TRP A 309 -24.87 10.07 -5.26
C TRP A 309 -24.03 9.20 -6.16
N LYS A 310 -23.08 8.47 -5.57
CA LYS A 310 -22.40 7.34 -6.18
C LYS A 310 -22.63 6.11 -5.31
N PHE A 311 -23.12 5.03 -5.91
CA PHE A 311 -23.28 3.72 -5.28
C PHE A 311 -22.33 2.75 -5.96
N TYR A 312 -21.66 1.90 -5.21
CA TYR A 312 -20.76 0.91 -5.77
C TYR A 312 -20.77 -0.35 -4.95
N ALA A 313 -20.53 -1.47 -5.62
CA ALA A 313 -20.32 -2.75 -4.98
C ALA A 313 -19.35 -3.59 -5.80
N GLU A 314 -18.55 -4.37 -5.11
CA GLU A 314 -17.60 -5.28 -5.73
C GLU A 314 -17.42 -6.54 -4.87
N GLY A 315 -16.95 -7.61 -5.49
CA GLY A 315 -16.69 -8.85 -4.78
C GLY A 315 -15.72 -9.77 -5.51
N ILE A 316 -15.14 -10.67 -4.72
CA ILE A 316 -14.22 -11.70 -5.16
C ILE A 316 -14.64 -13.06 -4.63
N GLY A 317 -14.38 -14.11 -5.39
CA GLY A 317 -14.24 -15.48 -4.91
C GLY A 317 -12.80 -15.94 -5.11
N LEU A 318 -12.21 -16.57 -4.11
CA LEU A 318 -10.86 -17.12 -4.13
C LEU A 318 -10.92 -18.59 -3.73
N TRP A 319 -10.36 -19.44 -4.58
CA TRP A 319 -10.28 -20.88 -4.39
C TRP A 319 -8.83 -21.34 -4.32
N ALA A 320 -8.44 -21.95 -3.20
CA ALA A 320 -7.09 -22.46 -2.99
C ALA A 320 -6.92 -23.84 -3.63
N ILE A 321 -5.84 -24.02 -4.39
CA ILE A 321 -5.58 -25.30 -5.06
C ILE A 321 -5.07 -26.32 -4.04
N ASN A 322 -5.66 -27.52 -4.02
CA ASN A 322 -5.28 -28.62 -3.12
C ASN A 322 -5.44 -28.31 -1.61
N ASP A 323 -6.43 -27.51 -1.24
CA ASP A 323 -6.77 -27.23 0.17
C ASP A 323 -5.61 -26.65 1.00
N THR A 324 -4.69 -25.94 0.32
CA THR A 324 -3.50 -25.32 0.94
C THR A 324 -3.84 -24.05 1.73
N ASP A 325 -5.02 -23.50 1.52
CA ASP A 325 -5.61 -22.39 2.27
C ASP A 325 -7.14 -22.55 2.30
N GLU A 326 -7.84 -21.59 2.91
CA GLU A 326 -9.31 -21.52 2.91
C GLU A 326 -9.86 -20.99 1.57
N ASP A 327 -11.02 -21.51 1.16
CA ASP A 327 -11.81 -20.91 0.10
C ASP A 327 -12.69 -19.79 0.67
N ILE A 328 -12.64 -18.62 0.03
CA ILE A 328 -13.31 -17.42 0.54
C ILE A 328 -14.10 -16.70 -0.55
N ALA A 329 -15.12 -15.97 -0.11
CA ALA A 329 -15.68 -14.86 -0.88
C ALA A 329 -15.58 -13.58 -0.06
N ARG A 330 -15.33 -12.46 -0.72
CA ARG A 330 -15.45 -11.13 -0.11
C ARG A 330 -16.35 -10.25 -0.94
N ALA A 331 -17.05 -9.35 -0.27
CA ALA A 331 -17.78 -8.28 -0.92
C ALA A 331 -17.59 -6.97 -0.16
N LEU A 332 -17.66 -5.88 -0.92
CA LEU A 332 -17.76 -4.54 -0.40
C LEU A 332 -18.93 -3.85 -1.09
N ALA A 333 -19.72 -3.11 -0.32
CA ALA A 333 -20.73 -2.19 -0.84
C ALA A 333 -20.53 -0.82 -0.19
N GLY A 334 -20.63 0.23 -0.98
CA GLY A 334 -20.40 1.58 -0.51
C GLY A 334 -21.25 2.64 -1.20
N VAL A 335 -21.31 3.79 -0.53
CA VAL A 335 -22.02 4.97 -1.00
C VAL A 335 -21.18 6.20 -0.72
N LYS A 336 -21.18 7.12 -1.69
CA LYS A 336 -20.58 8.44 -1.60
C LYS A 336 -21.63 9.48 -1.96
N TYR A 337 -21.68 10.55 -1.19
CA TYR A 337 -22.59 11.66 -1.44
C TYR A 337 -21.83 12.98 -1.54
N ARG A 338 -22.23 13.84 -2.47
CA ARG A 338 -21.67 15.19 -2.63
C ARG A 338 -22.70 16.24 -2.24
N GLU A 339 -22.60 16.76 -1.01
CA GLU A 339 -23.52 17.74 -0.46
C GLU A 339 -22.97 19.16 -0.58
N THR A 340 -23.58 19.98 -1.43
CA THR A 340 -23.20 21.39 -1.61
C THR A 340 -24.23 22.37 -1.05
N THR A 341 -25.49 21.97 -0.90
CA THR A 341 -26.56 22.87 -0.43
C THR A 341 -26.47 23.14 1.06
N LEU A 342 -26.31 22.10 1.89
CA LEU A 342 -26.06 22.25 3.32
C LEU A 342 -24.69 22.87 3.58
N ALA A 343 -23.66 22.44 2.84
CA ALA A 343 -22.31 23.00 2.94
C ALA A 343 -22.33 24.53 2.78
N ASN A 344 -22.92 25.02 1.68
CA ASN A 344 -23.02 26.47 1.42
C ASN A 344 -23.79 27.22 2.51
N ARG A 345 -24.80 26.59 3.15
CA ARG A 345 -25.53 27.21 4.28
C ARG A 345 -24.67 27.32 5.55
N LEU A 346 -23.70 26.44 5.71
CA LEU A 346 -22.75 26.43 6.83
C LEU A 346 -21.49 27.27 6.52
N GLY A 347 -21.35 27.77 5.28
CA GLY A 347 -20.19 28.54 4.84
C GLY A 347 -19.04 27.68 4.31
N PHE A 348 -19.34 26.49 3.79
CA PHE A 348 -18.37 25.56 3.19
C PHE A 348 -18.71 25.33 1.71
N ASP A 349 -17.72 24.97 0.90
CA ASP A 349 -17.91 24.66 -0.52
C ASP A 349 -18.58 23.28 -0.71
N GLU A 350 -18.14 22.26 0.03
CA GLU A 350 -18.61 20.88 -0.15
C GLU A 350 -18.44 20.03 1.11
N ILE A 351 -19.40 19.13 1.37
CA ILE A 351 -19.27 18.03 2.35
C ILE A 351 -19.43 16.71 1.60
N THR A 352 -18.45 15.82 1.74
CA THR A 352 -18.39 14.53 1.03
C THR A 352 -18.23 13.39 2.03
N PRO A 353 -19.36 12.81 2.52
CA PRO A 353 -19.32 11.59 3.30
C PRO A 353 -19.25 10.35 2.40
N ILE A 354 -18.53 9.34 2.89
CA ILE A 354 -18.41 8.01 2.31
C ILE A 354 -18.70 6.98 3.41
N VAL A 355 -19.49 5.96 3.07
CA VAL A 355 -19.77 4.81 3.93
C VAL A 355 -19.56 3.55 3.12
N GLU A 356 -18.72 2.65 3.62
CA GLU A 356 -18.43 1.34 3.04
C GLU A 356 -18.63 0.24 4.08
N TYR A 357 -19.14 -0.90 3.63
CA TYR A 357 -19.22 -2.13 4.43
C TYR A 357 -18.53 -3.27 3.68
N ALA A 358 -17.53 -3.86 4.31
CA ALA A 358 -16.77 -5.00 3.79
C ALA A 358 -17.12 -6.27 4.58
N LYS A 359 -17.27 -7.40 3.88
CA LYS A 359 -17.52 -8.71 4.50
C LYS A 359 -16.80 -9.83 3.76
N GLU A 360 -16.19 -10.73 4.53
CA GLU A 360 -15.63 -12.02 4.11
C GLU A 360 -16.52 -13.17 4.61
N TRP A 361 -16.69 -14.17 3.75
CA TRP A 361 -17.24 -15.49 4.05
C TRP A 361 -16.20 -16.55 3.73
N ARG A 362 -16.13 -17.58 4.57
CA ARG A 362 -15.20 -18.72 4.43
C ARG A 362 -16.02 -19.97 4.25
N PHE A 363 -15.69 -20.78 3.25
CA PHE A 363 -16.51 -21.93 2.85
C PHE A 363 -15.79 -23.24 3.16
N ASP A 364 -14.59 -23.42 2.62
CA ASP A 364 -13.78 -24.60 2.85
C ASP A 364 -12.56 -24.26 3.70
N GLN A 365 -12.29 -25.11 4.69
CA GLN A 365 -11.16 -24.93 5.60
C GLN A 365 -9.89 -25.52 4.98
N GLN A 366 -8.76 -24.88 5.28
CA GLN A 366 -7.45 -25.43 4.98
C GLN A 366 -7.31 -26.83 5.61
N SER A 367 -7.01 -27.84 4.79
CA SER A 367 -6.90 -29.23 5.24
C SER A 367 -5.66 -29.97 4.73
N HIS A 368 -4.86 -29.35 3.85
CA HIS A 368 -3.59 -29.91 3.39
C HIS A 368 -2.61 -30.22 4.55
N PRO A 369 -2.05 -31.45 4.67
CA PRO A 369 -1.29 -31.89 5.85
C PRO A 369 -0.01 -31.08 6.18
N GLN A 370 0.59 -30.43 5.17
CA GLN A 370 1.82 -29.65 5.35
C GLN A 370 1.57 -28.19 5.76
N TYR A 371 0.35 -27.69 5.63
CA TYR A 371 -0.01 -26.30 5.95
C TYR A 371 -0.63 -26.28 7.34
N VAL A 372 -0.16 -25.37 8.19
CA VAL A 372 -0.48 -25.36 9.62
C VAL A 372 -1.28 -24.14 10.06
N VAL A 373 -1.21 -23.05 9.27
CA VAL A 373 -1.93 -21.81 9.52
C VAL A 373 -2.44 -21.29 8.19
N SER A 374 -3.74 -21.03 8.10
CA SER A 374 -4.40 -20.42 6.95
C SER A 374 -4.13 -18.91 6.88
N SER A 375 -4.49 -18.27 5.77
CA SER A 375 -4.26 -16.84 5.59
C SER A 375 -5.23 -15.94 6.38
N ALA A 376 -6.10 -16.52 7.21
CA ALA A 376 -7.18 -15.83 7.92
C ALA A 376 -6.78 -14.57 8.69
N LYS A 377 -5.56 -14.54 9.26
CA LYS A 377 -5.05 -13.43 10.07
C LYS A 377 -4.20 -12.43 9.27
N ALA A 378 -3.75 -12.80 8.07
CA ALA A 378 -3.06 -11.90 7.14
C ALA A 378 -4.02 -11.07 6.28
N ARG A 379 -5.31 -11.38 6.37
CA ARG A 379 -6.36 -10.91 5.47
C ARG A 379 -7.02 -9.63 6.02
N PRO A 380 -6.91 -8.47 5.35
CA PRO A 380 -7.39 -7.20 5.88
C PRO A 380 -8.92 -7.11 5.81
N ASN A 381 -9.49 -6.32 6.72
CA ASN A 381 -10.89 -5.91 6.76
C ASN A 381 -11.92 -7.03 6.52
N PRO A 382 -11.86 -8.17 7.25
CA PRO A 382 -12.75 -9.31 6.98
C PRO A 382 -14.23 -9.03 7.31
N ASN A 383 -14.52 -8.02 8.15
CA ASN A 383 -15.90 -7.63 8.47
C ASN A 383 -15.90 -6.21 9.06
N ASN A 384 -15.82 -5.20 8.20
CA ASN A 384 -15.51 -3.85 8.64
C ASN A 384 -16.56 -2.84 8.16
N LEU A 385 -16.83 -1.85 9.02
CA LEU A 385 -17.51 -0.62 8.65
C LEU A 385 -16.43 0.46 8.47
N ILE A 386 -16.40 1.08 7.30
CA ILE A 386 -15.41 2.09 6.95
C ILE A 386 -16.16 3.38 6.59
N LEU A 387 -15.80 4.47 7.26
CA LEU A 387 -16.42 5.77 7.13
C LEU A 387 -15.35 6.80 6.79
N SER A 388 -15.68 7.77 5.95
CA SER A 388 -14.89 8.97 5.78
C SER A 388 -15.79 10.18 5.59
N VAL A 389 -15.33 11.33 6.05
CA VAL A 389 -15.95 12.62 5.71
C VAL A 389 -14.85 13.61 5.37
N THR A 390 -15.05 14.31 4.25
CA THR A 390 -14.22 15.44 3.84
C THR A 390 -15.08 16.68 3.71
N VAL A 391 -14.61 17.80 4.25
CA VAL A 391 -15.28 19.10 4.19
C VAL A 391 -14.31 20.09 3.55
N LYS A 392 -14.66 20.56 2.35
CA LYS A 392 -13.96 21.67 1.70
C LYS A 392 -14.53 22.96 2.25
N VAL A 393 -13.73 23.64 3.07
CA VAL A 393 -14.14 24.91 3.70
C VAL A 393 -14.14 26.01 2.65
N ASP A 394 -13.06 26.09 1.87
CA ASP A 394 -12.90 26.97 0.71
C ASP A 394 -11.87 26.36 -0.27
N SER A 395 -11.35 27.16 -1.20
CA SER A 395 -10.34 26.71 -2.18
C SER A 395 -8.98 26.36 -1.57
N GLU A 396 -8.68 26.81 -0.35
CA GLU A 396 -7.39 26.59 0.31
C GLU A 396 -7.51 25.59 1.49
N TRP A 397 -8.65 25.54 2.18
CA TRP A 397 -8.83 24.76 3.40
C TRP A 397 -9.73 23.54 3.23
N GLU A 398 -9.23 22.41 3.71
CA GLU A 398 -9.97 21.14 3.79
C GLU A 398 -9.81 20.54 5.19
N VAL A 399 -10.89 19.99 5.73
CA VAL A 399 -10.85 19.22 6.98
C VAL A 399 -11.57 17.90 6.78
N GLY A 400 -11.12 16.86 7.48
CA GLY A 400 -11.75 15.57 7.33
C GLY A 400 -11.29 14.55 8.33
N GLY A 401 -11.74 13.32 8.12
CA GLY A 401 -11.35 12.19 8.93
C GLY A 401 -11.95 10.89 8.42
N GLY A 402 -11.48 9.80 9.01
CA GLY A 402 -11.89 8.45 8.71
C GLY A 402 -12.05 7.62 9.97
N TYR A 403 -12.87 6.57 9.85
CA TYR A 403 -13.08 5.58 10.88
C TYR A 403 -13.21 4.21 10.23
N ASN A 404 -12.40 3.25 10.66
CA ASN A 404 -12.49 1.86 10.23
C ASN A 404 -12.62 0.97 11.47
N GLU A 405 -13.73 0.25 11.59
CA GLU A 405 -14.01 -0.64 12.71
C GLU A 405 -14.20 -2.07 12.23
N SER A 406 -13.50 -3.02 12.85
CA SER A 406 -13.83 -4.44 12.72
C SER A 406 -15.04 -4.77 13.57
N LEU A 407 -16.14 -5.17 12.93
CA LEU A 407 -17.34 -5.60 13.63
C LEU A 407 -17.20 -6.99 14.28
N THR A 408 -16.08 -7.67 14.04
CA THR A 408 -15.79 -9.01 14.60
C THR A 408 -14.77 -8.95 15.72
N GLU A 409 -13.68 -8.20 15.55
CA GLU A 409 -12.63 -8.07 16.57
C GLU A 409 -12.83 -6.85 17.47
N HIS A 410 -13.76 -5.95 17.14
CA HIS A 410 -14.04 -4.70 17.86
C HIS A 410 -12.82 -3.80 18.04
N ASP A 411 -11.89 -3.87 17.09
CA ASP A 411 -10.76 -2.97 16.98
C ASP A 411 -11.04 -1.88 15.93
N SER A 412 -10.28 -0.79 15.98
CA SER A 412 -10.53 0.35 15.10
C SER A 412 -9.30 1.21 14.82
N LEU A 413 -9.39 1.91 13.70
CA LEU A 413 -8.51 3.00 13.30
C LEU A 413 -9.36 4.26 13.15
N THR A 414 -8.97 5.33 13.83
CA THR A 414 -9.57 6.66 13.67
C THR A 414 -8.51 7.64 13.21
N ASN A 415 -8.82 8.47 12.22
CA ASN A 415 -7.95 9.56 11.81
C ASN A 415 -8.74 10.85 11.57
N ALA A 416 -8.11 11.98 11.83
CA ALA A 416 -8.65 13.30 11.51
C ALA A 416 -7.53 14.20 10.99
N TYR A 417 -7.86 15.14 10.11
CA TYR A 417 -6.89 16.06 9.53
C TYR A 417 -7.46 17.45 9.24
N ILE A 418 -6.54 18.41 9.16
CA ILE A 418 -6.75 19.75 8.62
C ILE A 418 -5.65 19.98 7.58
N LYS A 419 -6.04 20.33 6.35
CA LYS A 419 -5.16 20.57 5.21
C LYS A 419 -5.30 22.02 4.73
N TYR A 420 -4.16 22.63 4.43
CA TYR A 420 -4.05 23.97 3.84
C TYR A 420 -3.26 23.90 2.53
N SER A 421 -3.88 24.35 1.44
CA SER A 421 -3.36 24.32 0.08
C SER A 421 -3.33 25.74 -0.50
N PRO A 422 -2.31 26.57 -0.17
CA PRO A 422 -2.24 27.96 -0.63
C PRO A 422 -2.13 28.11 -2.16
N ASN A 423 -1.75 27.04 -2.86
CA ASN A 423 -1.72 26.94 -4.32
C ASN A 423 -1.68 25.47 -4.74
N ASP A 424 -1.73 25.22 -6.05
CA ASP A 424 -1.76 23.87 -6.63
C ASP A 424 -0.47 23.06 -6.39
N ASN A 425 0.65 23.73 -6.09
CA ASN A 425 1.96 23.11 -5.95
C ASN A 425 2.35 22.84 -4.49
N LEU A 426 1.63 23.38 -3.50
CA LEU A 426 1.99 23.27 -2.09
C LEU A 426 0.75 22.95 -1.26
N TRP A 427 0.85 21.92 -0.45
CA TRP A 427 -0.09 21.72 0.65
C TRP A 427 0.61 21.29 1.93
N MET A 428 -0.03 21.61 3.05
CA MET A 428 0.42 21.25 4.39
C MET A 428 -0.76 20.62 5.14
N ALA A 429 -0.52 19.60 5.92
CA ALA A 429 -1.56 18.96 6.73
C ALA A 429 -1.09 18.74 8.17
N LEU A 430 -2.03 18.91 9.11
CA LEU A 430 -1.90 18.42 10.47
C LEU A 430 -2.93 17.30 10.64
N SER A 431 -2.48 16.11 11.02
CA SER A 431 -3.35 14.95 11.23
C SER A 431 -3.11 14.31 12.59
N GLY A 432 -4.11 13.59 13.08
CA GLY A 432 -4.02 12.74 14.25
C GLY A 432 -4.61 11.37 13.95
N THR A 433 -3.93 10.32 14.41
CA THR A 433 -4.33 8.92 14.21
C THR A 433 -4.38 8.20 15.56
N GLU A 434 -5.43 7.43 15.78
CA GLU A 434 -5.65 6.63 16.99
C GLU A 434 -5.97 5.18 16.60
N TYR A 435 -5.30 4.24 17.27
CA TYR A 435 -5.51 2.80 17.10
C TYR A 435 -6.14 2.23 18.37
N GLY A 436 -7.31 1.60 18.24
CA GLY A 436 -8.02 0.94 19.32
C GLY A 436 -8.12 -0.57 19.12
N GLY A 437 -8.10 -1.35 20.21
CA GLY A 437 -8.30 -2.80 20.17
C GLY A 437 -7.31 -3.60 21.03
N GLU A 438 -7.49 -4.92 21.04
CA GLU A 438 -6.59 -5.88 21.69
C GLU A 438 -5.31 -6.10 20.86
N SER A 439 -4.18 -6.40 21.51
CA SER A 439 -2.85 -6.42 20.83
C SER A 439 -2.68 -7.50 19.74
N ASP A 440 -3.59 -8.48 19.68
CA ASP A 440 -3.59 -9.59 18.72
C ASP A 440 -4.52 -9.34 17.51
N THR A 441 -5.23 -8.22 17.48
CA THR A 441 -6.12 -7.81 16.37
C THR A 441 -5.36 -6.98 15.31
N LEU A 442 -6.02 -6.65 14.20
CA LEU A 442 -5.42 -5.89 13.10
C LEU A 442 -4.94 -4.49 13.52
N PHE A 443 -5.79 -3.70 14.17
CA PHE A 443 -5.48 -2.34 14.61
C PHE A 443 -4.93 -2.30 16.03
N GLY A 444 -5.42 -3.15 16.93
CA GLY A 444 -5.04 -3.12 18.33
C GLY A 444 -3.56 -3.44 18.59
N ARG A 445 -2.89 -4.19 17.69
CA ARG A 445 -1.42 -4.35 17.70
C ARG A 445 -0.65 -3.03 17.61
N TYR A 446 -1.30 -1.99 17.10
CA TYR A 446 -0.76 -0.64 16.95
C TYR A 446 -1.30 0.35 17.99
N ASN A 447 -2.01 -0.07 19.04
CA ASN A 447 -2.60 0.83 20.07
C ASN A 447 -1.62 1.70 20.89
N ARG A 448 -0.32 1.57 20.61
CA ARG A 448 0.77 2.43 21.13
C ARG A 448 1.41 3.32 20.07
N HIS A 449 0.86 3.31 18.86
CA HIS A 449 1.32 4.06 17.70
C HIS A 449 0.44 5.26 17.39
N ASP A 450 -0.48 5.61 18.30
CA ASP A 450 -1.22 6.87 18.21
C ASP A 450 -0.23 8.01 17.95
N ASN A 451 -0.55 8.89 17.00
CA ASN A 451 0.37 9.95 16.64
C ASN A 451 -0.35 11.21 16.15
N VAL A 452 0.41 12.30 16.17
CA VAL A 452 0.07 13.53 15.48
C VAL A 452 1.14 13.75 14.42
N ALA A 453 0.75 13.96 13.17
CA ALA A 453 1.67 14.18 12.07
C ALA A 453 1.51 15.59 11.49
N PHE A 454 2.63 16.24 11.20
CA PHE A 454 2.67 17.42 10.34
C PHE A 454 3.33 17.05 9.01
N GLN A 455 2.60 17.26 7.92
CA GLN A 455 3.00 16.88 6.58
C GLN A 455 3.10 18.13 5.69
N VAL A 456 4.13 18.16 4.85
CA VAL A 456 4.33 19.18 3.83
C VAL A 456 4.61 18.46 2.53
N ASN A 457 3.93 18.87 1.46
CA ASN A 457 4.12 18.32 0.13
C ASN A 457 4.28 19.46 -0.87
N TYR A 458 5.24 19.30 -1.78
CA TYR A 458 5.52 20.27 -2.83
C TYR A 458 5.74 19.61 -4.19
N SER A 459 4.98 20.04 -5.19
CA SER A 459 5.15 19.66 -6.61
C SER A 459 5.91 20.76 -7.36
N PHE A 460 6.97 20.40 -8.09
CA PHE A 460 7.88 21.34 -8.76
C PHE A 460 7.44 21.74 -10.16
#